data_AF-A0A967BY64-F1
#
_entry.id   AF-A0A967BY64-F1
#
_cell.length_a   1.000
_cell.length_b   1.000
_cell.length_c   1.000
_cell.angle_alpha   90.00
_cell.angle_beta   90.00
_cell.angle_gamma   90.00
#
_symmetry.space_group_name_H-M   'P 1'
#
loop_
_entity.id
_entity.type
_entity.pdbx_description
1 polymer ?
#
loop_
_entity_poly.entity_id
_entity_poly.type
_entity_poly.pdbx_seq_one_letter_code
_entity_poly.pdbx_strand_id
1 'polypeptide(L)'
;GQPASRGAIAVIAPGTGLGEAFIIRDRDRLLPCPSEGGHASFAPENARQAALLEFMQRRFEHVSVEQVCSGLGLPSLYDFLKTEIAEPPWLAERLGGAGDRTPVIVAAALKALNDQESAGKLAVATLHLFVDILAAEAANLALKVLATGGVYIGGGIPPRILPLLEPDRFMARFRRGVYREMLGRIPVHVILEPETALLGAAACGFSTTGPLNR
;
A
#
# COMPACT_ATOMS: atom_id res chain seq x y z
N GLY A 1 12.53 -5.06 -12.04
CA GLY A 1 12.97 -4.02 -12.98
C GLY A 1 14.43 -3.67 -12.74
N GLN A 2 14.98 -2.71 -13.49
CA GLN A 2 16.32 -2.14 -13.27
C GLN A 2 16.17 -0.62 -13.07
N PRO A 3 16.70 -0.05 -11.97
CA PRO A 3 16.53 1.37 -11.69
C PRO A 3 17.36 2.23 -12.64
N ALA A 4 16.75 3.29 -13.18
CA ALA A 4 17.49 4.33 -13.90
C ALA A 4 18.30 5.18 -12.89
N SER A 5 19.59 5.39 -13.16
CA SER A 5 20.52 6.08 -12.25
C SER A 5 20.08 7.48 -11.82
N ARG A 6 19.34 8.18 -12.68
CA ARG A 6 18.80 9.54 -12.45
C ARG A 6 17.26 9.58 -12.40
N GLY A 7 16.61 8.43 -12.35
CA GLY A 7 15.15 8.35 -12.27
C GLY A 7 14.64 8.85 -10.92
N ALA A 8 13.45 9.46 -10.92
CA ALA A 8 12.74 9.77 -9.69
C ALA A 8 12.41 8.46 -8.94
N ILE A 9 12.26 8.56 -7.62
CA ILE A 9 11.85 7.43 -6.78
C ILE A 9 10.50 7.77 -6.18
N ALA A 10 9.56 6.83 -6.21
CA ALA A 10 8.29 6.94 -5.50
C ALA A 10 8.34 6.17 -4.18
N VAL A 11 7.72 6.72 -3.14
CA VAL A 11 7.54 6.07 -1.84
C VAL A 11 6.06 6.06 -1.53
N ILE A 12 5.51 4.87 -1.26
CA ILE A 12 4.11 4.66 -0.85
C ILE A 12 4.09 3.82 0.43
N ALA A 13 3.38 4.27 1.45
CA ALA A 13 3.52 3.73 2.80
C ALA A 13 2.18 3.59 3.52
N PRO A 14 1.45 2.46 3.33
CA PRO A 14 0.27 2.17 4.13
C PRO A 14 0.65 1.77 5.56
N GLY A 15 0.18 2.57 6.52
CA GLY A 15 0.29 2.36 7.96
C GLY A 15 -1.09 2.52 8.60
N THR A 16 -1.23 3.40 9.59
CA THR A 16 -2.55 3.83 10.07
C THR A 16 -3.33 4.51 8.93
N GLY A 17 -2.70 5.48 8.25
CA GLY A 17 -3.15 6.10 7.01
C GLY A 17 -2.31 5.64 5.80
N LEU A 18 -2.29 6.45 4.73
CA LEU A 18 -1.51 6.20 3.51
C LEU A 18 -0.61 7.40 3.19
N GLY A 19 0.67 7.26 3.50
CA GLY A 19 1.68 8.27 3.14
C GLY A 19 2.19 8.06 1.73
N GLU A 20 2.35 9.15 0.98
CA GLU A 20 3.02 9.16 -0.31
C GLU A 20 4.06 10.27 -0.35
N ALA A 21 5.18 10.00 -1.01
CA ALA A 21 6.22 10.97 -1.28
C ALA A 21 7.00 10.54 -2.52
N PHE A 22 7.86 11.41 -3.01
CA PHE A 22 8.80 11.05 -4.06
C PHE A 22 10.13 11.76 -3.86
N ILE A 23 11.17 11.25 -4.50
CA ILE A 23 12.52 11.80 -4.42
C ILE A 23 12.97 12.11 -5.83
N ILE A 24 13.34 13.37 -6.07
CA ILE A 24 14.01 13.80 -7.30
C ILE A 24 15.51 13.68 -7.07
N ARG A 25 16.22 13.15 -8.07
CA ARG A 25 17.69 13.14 -8.10
C ARG A 25 18.19 14.37 -8.85
N ASP A 26 18.77 15.32 -8.12
CA ASP A 26 19.46 16.48 -8.71
C ASP A 26 20.97 16.32 -8.50
N ARG A 27 21.67 15.92 -9.56
CA ARG A 27 23.09 15.54 -9.53
C ARG A 27 23.33 14.46 -8.47
N ASP A 28 24.11 14.77 -7.44
CA ASP A 28 24.44 13.87 -6.33
C ASP A 28 23.51 14.06 -5.11
N ARG A 29 22.49 14.92 -5.23
CA ARG A 29 21.53 15.22 -4.17
C ARG A 29 20.23 14.45 -4.37
N LEU A 30 19.73 13.89 -3.28
CA LEU A 30 18.36 13.42 -3.16
C LEU A 30 17.52 14.56 -2.62
N LEU A 31 16.47 14.94 -3.35
CA LEU A 31 15.52 15.97 -2.96
C LEU A 31 14.19 15.29 -2.63
N PRO A 32 13.88 15.03 -1.33
CA PRO A 32 12.59 14.52 -0.92
C PRO A 32 11.51 15.58 -1.18
N CYS A 33 10.42 15.15 -1.80
CA CYS A 33 9.25 15.95 -2.09
C CYS A 33 8.06 15.36 -1.32
N PRO A 34 7.53 16.07 -0.31
CA PRO A 34 6.35 15.61 0.41
C PRO A 34 5.11 15.69 -0.48
N SER A 35 4.13 14.83 -0.23
CA SER A 35 2.81 14.93 -0.83
C SER A 35 1.73 14.42 0.12
N GLU A 36 0.48 14.75 -0.19
CA GLU A 36 -0.73 14.18 0.43
C GLU A 36 -1.40 13.21 -0.56
N GLY A 37 -0.59 12.44 -1.29
CA GLY A 37 -1.05 11.62 -2.42
C GLY A 37 -2.11 10.58 -2.04
N GLY A 38 -2.04 10.03 -0.82
CA GLY A 38 -3.05 9.09 -0.31
C GLY A 38 -4.44 9.69 -0.15
N HIS A 39 -4.56 11.02 -0.07
CA HIS A 39 -5.84 11.74 -0.06
C HIS A 39 -6.40 12.02 -1.45
N ALA A 40 -5.70 11.65 -2.53
CA ALA A 40 -6.26 11.68 -3.87
C ALA A 40 -7.41 10.68 -4.02
N SER A 41 -8.27 10.88 -5.02
CA SER A 41 -9.44 10.03 -5.27
C SER A 41 -9.05 8.58 -5.58
N PHE A 42 -9.78 7.64 -5.00
CA PHE A 42 -9.71 6.24 -5.38
C PHE A 42 -10.17 6.06 -6.83
N ALA A 43 -9.36 5.36 -7.64
CA ALA A 43 -9.64 5.07 -9.03
C ALA A 43 -9.86 3.55 -9.24
N PRO A 44 -11.11 3.07 -9.29
CA PRO A 44 -11.41 1.66 -9.51
C PRO A 44 -10.89 1.12 -10.84
N GLU A 45 -10.30 -0.08 -10.83
CA GLU A 45 -9.79 -0.73 -12.04
C GLU A 45 -10.71 -1.82 -12.62
N ASN A 46 -11.74 -2.23 -11.86
CA ASN A 46 -12.63 -3.31 -12.25
C ASN A 46 -14.00 -3.17 -11.57
N ALA A 47 -14.97 -3.99 -12.01
CA ALA A 47 -16.34 -3.95 -11.51
C ALA A 47 -16.44 -4.13 -9.98
N ARG A 48 -15.59 -4.99 -9.38
CA ARG A 48 -15.61 -5.20 -7.93
C ARG A 48 -15.10 -3.98 -7.17
N GLN A 49 -14.04 -3.33 -7.68
CA GLN A 49 -13.56 -2.06 -7.11
C GLN A 49 -14.54 -0.91 -7.35
N ALA A 50 -15.31 -0.92 -8.44
CA ALA A 50 -16.37 0.05 -8.68
C ALA A 50 -17.51 -0.12 -7.67
N ALA A 51 -17.93 -1.36 -7.41
CA ALA A 51 -18.88 -1.68 -6.35
C ALA A 51 -18.35 -1.30 -4.95
N LEU A 52 -17.05 -1.47 -4.70
CA LEU A 52 -16.41 -0.96 -3.48
C LEU A 52 -16.52 0.56 -3.39
N LEU A 53 -16.25 1.30 -4.48
CA LEU A 53 -16.39 2.75 -4.50
C LEU A 53 -17.83 3.16 -4.13
N GLU A 54 -18.83 2.56 -4.76
CA GLU A 54 -20.25 2.80 -4.45
C GLU A 54 -20.59 2.47 -2.99
N PHE A 55 -20.02 1.38 -2.44
CA PHE A 55 -20.18 1.01 -1.04
C PHE A 55 -19.61 2.07 -0.11
N MET A 56 -18.40 2.58 -0.40
CA MET A 56 -17.72 3.61 0.40
C MET A 56 -18.44 4.97 0.33
N GLN A 57 -19.01 5.32 -0.82
CA GLN A 57 -19.76 6.56 -1.03
C GLN A 57 -21.04 6.69 -0.19
N ARG A 58 -21.51 5.60 0.43
CA ARG A 58 -22.61 5.65 1.40
C ARG A 58 -22.22 6.32 2.71
N ARG A 59 -20.93 6.40 3.00
CA ARG A 59 -20.36 6.91 4.28
C ARG A 59 -19.47 8.13 4.08
N PHE A 60 -18.85 8.27 2.92
CA PHE A 60 -17.90 9.33 2.62
C PHE A 60 -18.35 10.12 1.39
N GLU A 61 -18.33 11.44 1.49
CA GLU A 61 -18.55 12.32 0.33
C GLU A 61 -17.45 12.14 -0.72
N HIS A 62 -16.20 12.08 -0.26
CA HIS A 62 -15.02 11.80 -1.07
C HIS A 62 -14.36 10.50 -0.62
N VAL A 63 -14.13 9.60 -1.58
CA VAL A 63 -13.42 8.35 -1.34
C VAL A 63 -11.96 8.49 -1.77
N SER A 64 -11.08 8.67 -0.79
CA SER A 64 -9.64 8.72 -1.04
C SER A 64 -9.02 7.34 -1.15
N VAL A 65 -7.82 7.25 -1.73
CA VAL A 65 -7.06 6.00 -1.75
C VAL A 65 -6.76 5.52 -0.33
N GLU A 66 -6.46 6.42 0.61
CA GLU A 66 -6.21 6.09 2.01
C GLU A 66 -7.36 5.28 2.63
N GLN A 67 -8.61 5.62 2.34
CA GLN A 67 -9.77 4.93 2.92
C GLN A 67 -9.92 3.48 2.45
N VAL A 68 -9.23 3.09 1.37
CA VAL A 68 -9.25 1.73 0.82
C VAL A 68 -7.86 1.08 0.78
N CYS A 69 -6.81 1.79 1.19
CA CYS A 69 -5.43 1.35 1.13
C CYS A 69 -4.62 1.84 2.35
N SER A 70 -5.19 1.64 3.54
CA SER A 70 -4.52 1.88 4.83
C SER A 70 -4.97 0.86 5.87
N GLY A 71 -4.34 0.88 7.04
CA GLY A 71 -4.79 0.13 8.20
C GLY A 71 -6.22 0.51 8.59
N LEU A 72 -6.54 1.80 8.67
CA LEU A 72 -7.91 2.27 8.95
C LEU A 72 -8.91 1.91 7.83
N GLY A 73 -8.44 1.70 6.61
CA GLY A 73 -9.27 1.26 5.48
C GLY A 73 -9.57 -0.23 5.44
N LEU A 74 -8.72 -1.09 6.05
CA LEU A 74 -8.89 -2.54 6.01
C LEU A 74 -10.23 -3.04 6.57
N PRO A 75 -10.76 -2.52 7.69
CA PRO A 75 -12.10 -2.88 8.15
C PRO A 75 -13.20 -2.55 7.14
N SER A 76 -13.07 -1.46 6.39
CA SER A 76 -14.05 -1.09 5.36
C SER A 76 -14.02 -2.04 4.16
N LEU A 77 -12.83 -2.47 3.73
CA LEU A 77 -12.68 -3.52 2.71
C LEU A 77 -13.29 -4.85 3.18
N TYR A 78 -13.05 -5.20 4.45
CA TYR A 78 -13.61 -6.40 5.06
C TYR A 78 -15.14 -6.35 5.08
N ASP A 79 -15.73 -5.22 5.51
CA ASP A 79 -17.17 -5.04 5.60
C ASP A 79 -17.83 -5.07 4.21
N PHE A 80 -17.17 -4.52 3.18
CA PHE A 80 -17.60 -4.67 1.80
C PHE A 80 -17.61 -6.15 1.39
N LEU A 81 -16.51 -6.87 1.60
CA LEU A 81 -16.39 -8.27 1.20
C LEU A 81 -17.27 -9.23 2.01
N LYS A 82 -17.67 -8.86 3.22
CA LYS A 82 -18.64 -9.60 4.02
C LYS A 82 -20.03 -9.67 3.34
N THR A 83 -20.32 -8.77 2.39
CA THR A 83 -21.53 -8.83 1.56
C THR A 83 -21.45 -9.93 0.48
N GLU A 84 -20.26 -10.41 0.16
CA GLU A 84 -19.99 -11.41 -0.89
C GLU A 84 -19.55 -12.77 -0.31
N ILE A 85 -18.87 -12.76 0.83
CA ILE A 85 -18.26 -13.94 1.46
C ILE A 85 -18.75 -14.02 2.90
N ALA A 86 -19.30 -15.17 3.27
CA ALA A 86 -19.79 -15.41 4.63
C ALA A 86 -18.66 -15.27 5.66
N GLU A 87 -18.92 -14.47 6.70
CA GLU A 87 -18.04 -14.35 7.85
C GLU A 87 -18.20 -15.57 8.77
N PRO A 88 -17.11 -16.25 9.15
CA PRO A 88 -17.23 -17.37 10.08
C PRO A 88 -17.51 -16.87 11.51
N PRO A 89 -18.30 -17.60 12.32
CA PRO A 89 -18.70 -17.16 13.66
C PRO A 89 -17.54 -16.77 14.59
N TRP A 90 -16.44 -17.53 14.59
CA TRP A 90 -15.28 -17.24 15.44
C TRP A 90 -14.60 -15.91 15.08
N LEU A 91 -14.62 -15.51 13.79
CA LEU A 91 -14.00 -14.26 13.36
C LEU A 91 -14.92 -13.09 13.69
N ALA A 92 -16.24 -13.27 13.55
CA ALA A 92 -17.23 -12.30 14.00
C ALA A 92 -17.09 -11.99 15.50
N GLU A 93 -16.97 -13.02 16.34
CA GLU A 93 -16.77 -12.87 17.79
C GLU A 93 -15.48 -12.11 18.10
N ARG A 94 -14.36 -12.51 17.49
CA ARG A 94 -13.06 -11.84 17.70
C ARG A 94 -13.05 -10.39 17.25
N LEU A 95 -13.71 -10.08 16.13
CA LEU A 95 -13.81 -8.71 15.63
C LEU A 95 -14.74 -7.86 16.50
N GLY A 96 -15.84 -8.45 17.02
CA GLY A 96 -16.78 -7.76 17.89
C GLY A 96 -16.20 -7.35 19.23
N GLY A 97 -15.21 -8.10 19.75
CA GLY A 97 -14.48 -7.76 20.98
C GLY A 97 -13.23 -6.90 20.80
N ALA A 98 -12.85 -6.57 19.57
CA ALA A 98 -11.59 -5.87 19.29
C ALA A 98 -11.78 -4.35 19.19
N GLY A 99 -10.91 -3.59 19.88
CA GLY A 99 -10.84 -2.13 19.72
C GLY A 99 -10.30 -1.69 18.35
N ASP A 100 -9.37 -2.46 17.78
CA ASP A 100 -8.90 -2.32 16.40
C ASP A 100 -9.05 -3.65 15.67
N ARG A 101 -9.85 -3.64 14.59
CA ARG A 101 -10.14 -4.82 13.77
C ARG A 101 -8.96 -5.20 12.87
N THR A 102 -8.05 -4.27 12.59
CA THR A 102 -6.98 -4.43 11.59
C THR A 102 -6.03 -5.58 11.93
N PRO A 103 -5.44 -5.68 13.15
CA PRO A 103 -4.57 -6.80 13.49
C PRO A 103 -5.29 -8.15 13.47
N VAL A 104 -6.58 -8.16 13.80
CA VAL A 104 -7.41 -9.38 13.79
C VAL A 104 -7.61 -9.87 12.36
N ILE A 105 -7.95 -8.99 11.43
CA ILE A 105 -8.09 -9.30 10.00
C ILE A 105 -6.76 -9.82 9.44
N VAL A 106 -5.65 -9.13 9.72
CA VAL A 106 -4.32 -9.54 9.24
C VAL A 106 -3.93 -10.91 9.78
N ALA A 107 -4.06 -11.13 11.09
CA ALA A 107 -3.73 -12.42 11.70
C ALA A 107 -4.60 -13.56 11.16
N ALA A 108 -5.90 -13.31 10.96
CA ALA A 108 -6.83 -14.29 10.39
C ALA A 108 -6.44 -14.67 8.96
N ALA A 109 -6.08 -13.69 8.14
CA ALA A 109 -5.65 -13.93 6.77
C ALA A 109 -4.35 -14.75 6.71
N LEU A 110 -3.33 -14.36 7.48
CA LEU A 110 -2.04 -15.07 7.50
C LEU A 110 -2.17 -16.51 8.01
N LYS A 111 -3.01 -16.74 9.03
CA LYS A 111 -3.29 -18.10 9.52
C LYS A 111 -3.92 -18.95 8.41
N ALA A 112 -4.89 -18.40 7.69
CA ALA A 112 -5.61 -19.11 6.64
C ALA A 112 -4.82 -19.34 5.34
N LEU A 113 -3.62 -18.77 5.20
CA LEU A 113 -2.69 -19.16 4.13
C LEU A 113 -2.06 -20.53 4.39
N ASN A 114 -1.90 -20.91 5.66
CA ASN A 114 -1.28 -22.16 6.06
C ASN A 114 -2.31 -23.27 6.30
N ASP A 115 -3.55 -22.90 6.65
CA ASP A 115 -4.64 -23.83 6.92
C ASP A 115 -5.52 -23.94 5.68
N GLN A 116 -5.66 -25.14 5.08
CA GLN A 116 -6.59 -25.40 3.97
C GLN A 116 -8.09 -25.24 4.36
N GLU A 117 -8.36 -24.92 5.63
CA GLU A 117 -9.70 -24.72 6.13
C GLU A 117 -10.29 -23.39 5.63
N SER A 118 -11.50 -23.47 5.06
CA SER A 118 -12.23 -22.37 4.41
C SER A 118 -12.52 -21.15 5.29
N ALA A 119 -12.20 -21.20 6.58
CA ALA A 119 -12.61 -20.24 7.59
C ALA A 119 -12.04 -18.84 7.36
N GLY A 120 -10.80 -18.67 6.92
CA GLY A 120 -10.22 -17.33 6.73
C GLY A 120 -10.37 -16.73 5.33
N LYS A 121 -11.19 -17.32 4.45
CA LYS A 121 -11.34 -16.85 3.05
C LYS A 121 -11.69 -15.37 2.94
N LEU A 122 -12.57 -14.87 3.82
CA LEU A 122 -12.94 -13.45 3.85
C LEU A 122 -11.74 -12.55 4.19
N ALA A 123 -10.95 -12.92 5.19
CA ALA A 123 -9.76 -12.15 5.60
C ALA A 123 -8.67 -12.19 4.51
N VAL A 124 -8.42 -13.35 3.90
CA VAL A 124 -7.49 -13.47 2.77
C VAL A 124 -7.97 -12.64 1.58
N ALA A 125 -9.25 -12.73 1.21
CA ALA A 125 -9.84 -11.92 0.14
C ALA A 125 -9.73 -10.42 0.42
N THR A 126 -9.84 -10.01 1.69
CA THR A 126 -9.67 -8.61 2.12
C THR A 126 -8.26 -8.12 1.88
N LEU A 127 -7.24 -8.86 2.34
CA LEU A 127 -5.85 -8.50 2.09
C LEU A 127 -5.50 -8.61 0.61
N HIS A 128 -6.13 -9.53 -0.11
CA HIS A 128 -5.99 -9.61 -1.53
C HIS A 128 -6.48 -8.32 -2.21
N LEU A 129 -7.69 -7.86 -1.92
CA LEU A 129 -8.23 -6.62 -2.47
C LEU A 129 -7.34 -5.42 -2.10
N PHE A 130 -6.86 -5.35 -0.85
CA PHE A 130 -5.90 -4.33 -0.41
C PHE A 130 -4.62 -4.33 -1.26
N VAL A 131 -4.01 -5.49 -1.49
CA VAL A 131 -2.78 -5.62 -2.30
C VAL A 131 -3.01 -5.21 -3.75
N ASP A 132 -4.18 -5.56 -4.33
CA ASP A 132 -4.53 -5.13 -5.69
C ASP A 132 -4.64 -3.60 -5.78
N ILE A 133 -5.29 -2.96 -4.79
CA ILE A 133 -5.43 -1.50 -4.72
C ILE A 133 -4.08 -0.83 -4.47
N LEU A 134 -3.24 -1.37 -3.58
CA LEU A 134 -1.90 -0.86 -3.31
C LEU A 134 -1.03 -0.91 -4.57
N ALA A 135 -1.07 -2.00 -5.33
CA ALA A 135 -0.35 -2.12 -6.59
C ALA A 135 -0.86 -1.14 -7.65
N ALA A 136 -2.18 -0.93 -7.69
CA ALA A 136 -2.81 0.05 -8.56
C ALA A 136 -2.39 1.49 -8.21
N GLU A 137 -2.34 1.85 -6.93
CA GLU A 137 -1.89 3.20 -6.57
C GLU A 137 -0.38 3.37 -6.74
N ALA A 138 0.42 2.35 -6.41
CA ALA A 138 1.85 2.37 -6.68
C ALA A 138 2.15 2.63 -8.16
N ALA A 139 1.36 2.06 -9.08
CA ALA A 139 1.48 2.35 -10.51
C ALA A 139 1.03 3.77 -10.88
N ASN A 140 -0.02 4.30 -10.26
CA ASN A 140 -0.43 5.70 -10.45
C ASN A 140 0.68 6.64 -10.01
N LEU A 141 1.22 6.44 -8.81
CA LEU A 141 2.32 7.24 -8.29
C LEU A 141 3.55 7.15 -9.19
N ALA A 142 3.91 5.95 -9.65
CA ALA A 142 5.02 5.75 -10.58
C ALA A 142 4.83 6.52 -11.90
N LEU A 143 3.61 6.57 -12.43
CA LEU A 143 3.28 7.35 -13.64
C LEU A 143 3.32 8.85 -13.38
N LYS A 144 2.76 9.31 -12.26
CA LYS A 144 2.68 10.74 -11.88
C LYS A 144 4.07 11.38 -11.80
N VAL A 145 5.05 10.67 -11.26
CA VAL A 145 6.40 11.21 -11.00
C VAL A 145 7.49 10.64 -11.91
N LEU A 146 7.12 9.77 -12.86
CA LEU A 146 8.04 9.01 -13.71
C LEU A 146 9.13 8.31 -12.86
N ALA A 147 8.68 7.45 -11.94
CA ALA A 147 9.50 6.82 -10.90
C ALA A 147 10.47 5.73 -11.42
N THR A 148 11.21 6.01 -12.49
CA THR A 148 12.13 5.05 -13.13
C THR A 148 13.32 4.68 -12.26
N GLY A 149 13.58 5.41 -11.19
CA GLY A 149 14.55 5.07 -10.14
C GLY A 149 14.04 4.00 -9.17
N GLY A 150 12.74 3.72 -9.15
CA GLY A 150 12.12 2.67 -8.36
C GLY A 150 10.88 3.13 -7.59
N VAL A 151 10.08 2.16 -7.16
CA VAL A 151 8.97 2.34 -6.22
C VAL A 151 9.29 1.59 -4.94
N TYR A 152 9.17 2.26 -3.81
CA TYR A 152 9.43 1.70 -2.49
C TYR A 152 8.16 1.70 -1.66
N ILE A 153 7.77 0.51 -1.24
CA ILE A 153 6.59 0.24 -0.43
C ILE A 153 7.05 0.19 1.03
N GLY A 154 6.71 1.21 1.80
CA GLY A 154 6.98 1.31 3.23
C GLY A 154 5.73 1.14 4.09
N GLY A 155 5.75 1.74 5.28
CA GLY A 155 4.61 1.72 6.20
C GLY A 155 4.51 0.43 7.02
N GLY A 156 3.58 0.43 7.98
CA GLY A 156 3.47 -0.64 8.98
C GLY A 156 2.75 -1.89 8.48
N ILE A 157 1.93 -1.80 7.42
CA ILE A 157 1.15 -2.93 6.91
C ILE A 157 2.00 -3.87 6.03
N PRO A 158 2.76 -3.40 5.02
CA PRO A 158 3.42 -4.28 4.05
C PRO A 158 4.38 -5.31 4.67
N PRO A 159 5.24 -4.97 5.65
CA PRO A 159 6.09 -5.95 6.32
C PRO A 159 5.31 -7.06 7.05
N ARG A 160 4.09 -6.75 7.53
CA ARG A 160 3.24 -7.71 8.25
C ARG A 160 2.50 -8.66 7.31
N ILE A 161 2.35 -8.30 6.04
CA ILE A 161 1.60 -9.07 5.04
C ILE A 161 2.50 -9.60 3.90
N LEU A 162 3.82 -9.68 4.10
CA LEU A 162 4.77 -10.12 3.09
C LEU A 162 4.35 -11.40 2.33
N PRO A 163 3.82 -12.46 2.99
CA PRO A 163 3.38 -13.65 2.27
C PRO A 163 2.27 -13.42 1.24
N LEU A 164 1.50 -12.31 1.37
CA LEU A 164 0.41 -11.93 0.46
C LEU A 164 0.84 -10.92 -0.61
N LEU A 165 2.03 -10.32 -0.45
CA LEU A 165 2.64 -9.44 -1.44
C LEU A 165 3.36 -10.27 -2.51
N GLU A 166 2.61 -11.19 -3.11
CA GLU A 166 3.09 -12.07 -4.17
C GLU A 166 3.54 -11.24 -5.38
N PRO A 167 4.79 -11.39 -5.84
CA PRO A 167 5.34 -10.57 -6.93
C PRO A 167 4.51 -10.61 -8.20
N ASP A 168 4.03 -11.78 -8.62
CA ASP A 168 3.26 -11.91 -9.86
C ASP A 168 1.90 -11.20 -9.77
N ARG A 169 1.23 -11.34 -8.63
CA ARG A 169 -0.06 -10.69 -8.37
C ARG A 169 0.08 -9.18 -8.30
N PHE A 170 1.06 -8.69 -7.55
CA PHE A 170 1.34 -7.26 -7.44
C PHE A 170 1.70 -6.67 -8.81
N MET A 171 2.63 -7.32 -9.53
CA MET A 171 3.10 -6.82 -10.82
C MET A 171 2.04 -6.92 -11.92
N ALA A 172 1.07 -7.83 -11.83
CA ALA A 172 -0.05 -7.91 -12.76
C ALA A 172 -0.94 -6.64 -12.72
N ARG A 173 -1.12 -6.05 -11.53
CA ARG A 173 -1.83 -4.76 -11.36
C ARG A 173 -0.93 -3.57 -11.66
N PHE A 174 0.33 -3.64 -11.24
CA PHE A 174 1.28 -2.56 -11.46
C PHE A 174 1.57 -2.32 -12.95
N ARG A 175 1.70 -3.38 -13.75
CA ARG A 175 2.06 -3.31 -15.18
C ARG A 175 0.82 -3.16 -16.08
N ARG A 176 0.31 -1.94 -16.17
CA ARG A 176 -0.98 -1.65 -16.84
C ARG A 176 -0.93 -0.57 -17.92
N GLY A 177 -1.99 -0.55 -18.74
CA GLY A 177 -2.23 0.46 -19.77
C GLY A 177 -1.16 0.53 -20.85
N VAL A 178 -1.11 1.65 -21.56
CA VAL A 178 -0.14 1.91 -22.64
C VAL A 178 1.32 1.95 -22.14
N TYR A 179 1.51 2.24 -20.84
CA TYR A 179 2.82 2.31 -20.20
C TYR A 179 3.26 0.99 -19.55
N ARG A 180 2.57 -0.13 -19.80
CA ARG A 180 2.86 -1.45 -19.22
C ARG A 180 4.34 -1.84 -19.32
N GLU A 181 4.96 -1.62 -20.49
CA GLU A 181 6.36 -1.98 -20.70
C GLU A 181 7.30 -1.12 -19.84
N MET A 182 7.07 0.19 -19.80
CA MET A 182 7.85 1.12 -18.97
C MET A 182 7.72 0.78 -17.49
N LEU A 183 6.48 0.59 -17.00
CA LEU A 183 6.19 0.16 -15.63
C LEU A 183 6.85 -1.19 -15.33
N GLY A 184 6.89 -2.12 -16.29
CA GLY A 184 7.56 -3.41 -16.13
C GLY A 184 9.06 -3.33 -15.86
N ARG A 185 9.71 -2.24 -16.31
CA ARG A 185 11.14 -1.99 -16.09
C ARG A 185 11.43 -1.31 -14.75
N ILE A 186 10.45 -0.68 -14.10
CA ILE A 186 10.63 -0.05 -12.79
C ILE A 186 10.78 -1.15 -11.72
N PRO A 187 11.82 -1.11 -10.87
CA PRO A 187 11.90 -2.01 -9.72
C PRO A 187 10.93 -1.58 -8.62
N VAL A 188 10.27 -2.55 -7.98
CA VAL A 188 9.40 -2.34 -6.83
C VAL A 188 10.01 -3.07 -5.64
N HIS A 189 10.16 -2.37 -4.52
CA HIS A 189 10.80 -2.88 -3.31
C HIS A 189 9.87 -2.73 -2.11
N VAL A 190 9.88 -3.70 -1.19
CA VAL A 190 9.28 -3.53 0.14
C VAL A 190 10.40 -3.16 1.11
N ILE A 191 10.20 -2.07 1.85
CA ILE A 191 11.13 -1.62 2.89
C ILE A 191 10.90 -2.49 4.13
N LEU A 192 11.92 -3.23 4.55
CA LEU A 192 11.89 -4.09 5.74
C LEU A 192 12.56 -3.48 6.96
N GLU A 193 13.28 -2.36 6.79
CA GLU A 193 14.00 -1.67 7.84
C GLU A 193 13.01 -0.89 8.75
N PRO A 194 12.77 -1.33 10.00
CA PRO A 194 11.80 -0.70 10.89
C PRO A 194 12.14 0.76 11.24
N GLU A 195 13.41 1.14 11.21
CA GLU A 195 13.85 2.49 11.57
C GLU A 195 13.95 3.43 10.37
N THR A 196 13.43 3.05 9.19
CA THR A 196 13.57 3.83 7.94
C THR A 196 13.17 5.30 8.10
N ALA A 197 12.09 5.59 8.83
CA ALA A 197 11.66 6.97 9.07
C ALA A 197 12.66 7.76 9.93
N LEU A 198 13.22 7.13 10.97
CA LEU A 198 14.24 7.73 11.83
C LEU A 198 15.56 7.92 11.09
N LEU A 199 15.97 6.94 10.30
CA LEU A 199 17.16 7.01 9.44
C LEU A 199 17.01 8.13 8.39
N GLY A 200 15.83 8.27 7.78
CA GLY A 200 15.52 9.36 6.85
C GLY A 200 15.56 10.73 7.53
N ALA A 201 15.00 10.86 8.73
CA ALA A 201 15.08 12.09 9.52
C ALA A 201 16.52 12.45 9.90
N ALA A 202 17.31 11.46 10.33
CA ALA A 202 18.73 11.65 10.64
C ALA A 202 19.53 12.07 9.40
N ALA A 203 19.33 11.40 8.26
CA ALA A 203 19.99 11.76 7.00
C ALA A 203 19.64 13.18 6.55
N CYS A 204 18.37 13.60 6.70
CA CYS A 204 17.94 14.96 6.44
C CYS A 204 18.65 15.95 7.39
N GLY A 205 18.67 15.67 8.70
CA GLY A 205 19.36 16.49 9.69
C GLY A 205 20.86 16.67 9.40
N PHE A 206 21.57 15.59 9.09
CA PHE A 206 23.00 15.64 8.72
C PHE A 206 23.27 16.38 7.41
N SER A 207 22.29 16.44 6.50
CA SER A 207 22.43 17.18 5.24
C SER A 207 22.17 18.69 5.37
N THR A 208 21.43 19.10 6.41
CA THR A 208 21.09 20.51 6.67
C THR A 208 22.06 21.19 7.63
N THR A 209 22.66 20.44 8.56
CA THR A 209 23.82 20.89 9.30
C THR A 209 25.06 20.69 8.44
N GLY A 210 25.71 21.77 7.98
CA GLY A 210 27.06 21.68 7.39
C GLY A 210 28.04 20.92 8.32
N PRO A 211 29.26 20.59 7.87
CA PRO A 211 30.20 19.83 8.69
C PRO A 211 30.28 20.45 10.07
N LEU A 212 29.98 19.65 11.10
CA LEU A 212 30.18 20.03 12.48
C LEU A 212 31.64 20.47 12.58
N ASN A 213 31.88 21.77 12.72
CA ASN A 213 33.20 22.30 13.04
C ASN A 213 33.65 21.60 14.34
N ARG A 214 34.47 20.57 14.18
CA ARG A 214 35.34 20.00 15.21
C ARG A 214 36.69 20.66 15.10
#